data_AF-A0A6C0B8X9-F1
#
_entry.id   AF-A0A6C0B8X9-F1
#
_cell.length_a   1.000
_cell.length_b   1.000
_cell.length_c   1.000
_cell.angle_alpha   90.00
_cell.angle_beta   90.00
_cell.angle_gamma   90.00
#
_symmetry.space_group_name_H-M   'P 1'
#
loop_
_entity.id
_entity.type
_entity.pdbx_description
1 polymer ?
#
loop_
_entity_poly.entity_id
_entity_poly.type
_entity_poly.pdbx_seq_one_letter_code
_entity_poly.pdbx_strand_id
1 'polypeptide(L)'
;MANMTNAIGTFFWLSFIFMFIKYKIELPVYGNTLFVVIVMIFMYFINMSILQQHCGNVDSFVILKSTLLPWVLIFANMMFVLTKAPSWLTPFSNTFGLLVARFVGCNSAFLEMLTPQEKTNNMLHYVYSDPSLLVNRFTMINFDATIEKLSHIIDKNNVTKIADFKQFVKLKEIVSEWIWYMLTASIAISVSYNSVITSRCTKTTSQYVESHNNAMAETTPEIKPAVYTVT
;
A
#
# COMPACT_ATOMS: atom_id res chain seq x y z
N MET A 1 17.57 -5.46 12.60
CA MET A 1 17.93 -4.23 11.87
C MET A 1 16.72 -3.76 11.09
N ALA A 2 16.36 -2.48 11.22
CA ALA A 2 15.26 -1.87 10.48
C ALA A 2 15.83 -1.27 9.20
N ASN A 3 15.21 -1.59 8.07
CA ASN A 3 15.65 -1.14 6.76
C ASN A 3 14.43 -0.94 5.85
N MET A 4 14.68 -0.50 4.61
CA MET A 4 13.63 -0.29 3.61
C MET A 4 12.79 -1.55 3.35
N THR A 5 13.40 -2.74 3.35
CA THR A 5 12.68 -4.01 3.17
C THR A 5 11.66 -4.24 4.28
N ASN A 6 12.00 -3.93 5.52
CA ASN A 6 11.05 -4.04 6.64
C ASN A 6 9.88 -3.07 6.48
N ALA A 7 10.13 -1.83 6.03
CA ALA A 7 9.07 -0.86 5.77
C ALA A 7 8.08 -1.37 4.69
N ILE A 8 8.61 -1.88 3.58
CA ILE A 8 7.79 -2.45 2.49
C ILE A 8 7.02 -3.68 2.99
N GLY A 9 7.67 -4.59 3.73
CA GLY A 9 7.04 -5.79 4.27
C GLY A 9 5.93 -5.47 5.27
N THR A 10 6.15 -4.53 6.19
CA THR A 10 5.12 -4.07 7.13
C THR A 10 3.94 -3.43 6.39
N PHE A 11 4.20 -2.58 5.40
CA PHE A 11 3.14 -1.97 4.61
C PHE A 11 2.34 -3.01 3.81
N PHE A 12 3.01 -3.98 3.20
CA PHE A 12 2.37 -5.07 2.46
C PHE A 12 1.36 -5.80 3.33
N TRP A 13 1.75 -6.23 4.54
CA TRP A 13 0.85 -6.96 5.42
C TRP A 13 -0.30 -6.11 5.94
N LEU A 14 -0.03 -4.86 6.34
CA LEU A 14 -1.09 -3.93 6.77
C LEU A 14 -2.12 -3.70 5.66
N SER A 15 -1.65 -3.41 4.44
CA SER A 15 -2.53 -3.15 3.29
C SER A 15 -3.26 -4.39 2.80
N PHE A 16 -2.64 -5.57 2.87
CA PHE A 16 -3.27 -6.83 2.51
C PHE A 16 -4.40 -7.20 3.49
N ILE A 17 -4.17 -7.05 4.80
CA ILE A 17 -5.21 -7.23 5.82
C ILE A 17 -6.35 -6.25 5.59
N PHE A 18 -6.04 -4.98 5.33
CA PHE A 18 -7.03 -3.95 5.04
C PHE A 18 -7.88 -4.29 3.80
N MET A 19 -7.23 -4.74 2.72
CA MET A 19 -7.89 -5.22 1.50
C MET A 19 -8.87 -6.38 1.80
N PHE A 20 -8.45 -7.36 2.61
CA PHE A 20 -9.30 -8.49 2.99
C PHE A 20 -10.53 -8.05 3.80
N ILE A 21 -10.35 -7.17 4.78
CA ILE A 21 -11.44 -6.62 5.59
C ILE A 21 -12.44 -5.89 4.68
N LYS A 22 -11.95 -5.03 3.79
CA LYS A 22 -12.78 -4.26 2.84
C LYS A 22 -13.55 -5.14 1.86
N TYR A 23 -12.98 -6.30 1.49
CA TYR A 23 -13.68 -7.27 0.67
C TYR A 23 -14.87 -7.89 1.42
N LYS A 24 -14.68 -8.27 2.68
CA LYS A 24 -15.69 -8.98 3.49
C LYS A 24 -16.77 -8.07 4.07
N ILE A 25 -16.43 -6.84 4.42
CA ILE A 25 -17.31 -5.93 5.17
C ILE A 25 -17.31 -4.55 4.49
N GLU A 26 -18.46 -3.88 4.51
CA GLU A 26 -18.54 -2.47 4.14
C GLU A 26 -17.95 -1.61 5.24
N LEU A 27 -16.85 -0.93 4.93
CA LEU A 27 -16.19 -0.04 5.88
C LEU A 27 -16.96 1.29 6.00
N PRO A 28 -17.01 1.88 7.22
CA PRO A 28 -17.57 3.21 7.39
C PRO A 28 -16.73 4.26 6.68
N VAL A 29 -17.28 5.47 6.50
CA VAL A 29 -16.64 6.59 5.78
C VAL A 29 -15.24 6.90 6.30
N TYR A 30 -15.00 6.75 7.61
CA TYR A 30 -13.70 7.00 8.25
C TYR A 30 -12.71 5.82 8.20
N GLY A 31 -13.09 4.67 7.64
CA GLY A 31 -12.25 3.47 7.58
C GLY A 31 -10.93 3.69 6.84
N ASN A 32 -10.98 4.45 5.73
CA ASN A 32 -9.78 4.79 4.97
C ASN A 32 -8.84 5.71 5.76
N THR A 33 -9.40 6.72 6.45
CA THR A 33 -8.62 7.64 7.29
C THR A 33 -7.96 6.91 8.44
N LEU A 34 -8.69 6.01 9.10
CA LEU A 34 -8.15 5.17 10.17
C LEU A 34 -6.97 4.32 9.68
N PHE A 35 -7.08 3.73 8.48
CA PHE A 35 -6.00 2.97 7.87
C PHE A 35 -4.74 3.82 7.65
N VAL A 36 -4.87 5.04 7.11
CA VAL A 36 -3.73 5.97 6.94
C VAL A 36 -3.07 6.29 8.27
N VAL A 37 -3.85 6.54 9.33
CA VAL A 37 -3.32 6.81 10.68
C VAL A 37 -2.54 5.61 11.20
N ILE A 38 -3.09 4.40 11.08
CA ILE A 38 -2.41 3.16 11.50
C ILE A 38 -1.08 3.02 10.75
N VAL A 39 -1.08 3.18 9.42
CA VAL A 39 0.13 3.11 8.61
C VAL A 39 1.16 4.14 9.08
N MET A 40 0.77 5.40 9.30
CA MET A 40 1.69 6.44 9.79
C MET A 40 2.30 6.09 11.15
N ILE A 41 1.54 5.46 12.06
CA ILE A 41 2.07 5.02 13.36
C ILE A 41 3.17 3.98 13.16
N PHE A 42 2.94 2.93 12.35
CA PHE A 42 3.97 1.93 12.07
C PHE A 42 5.19 2.53 11.39
N MET A 43 4.99 3.45 10.45
CA MET A 43 6.06 4.09 9.69
C MET A 43 6.89 5.04 10.55
N TYR A 44 6.27 5.70 11.53
CA TYR A 44 6.97 6.48 12.55
C TYR A 44 7.97 5.61 13.32
N PHE A 45 7.54 4.45 13.83
CA PHE A 45 8.42 3.55 14.59
C PHE A 45 9.52 2.94 13.72
N ILE A 46 9.25 2.63 12.45
CA ILE A 46 10.27 2.14 11.51
C ILE A 46 11.32 3.22 11.24
N ASN A 47 10.89 4.46 10.96
CA ASN A 47 11.79 5.60 10.76
C ASN A 47 12.62 5.89 12.01
N MET A 48 12.02 5.78 13.21
CA MET A 48 12.73 5.90 14.48
C MET A 48 13.83 4.83 14.61
N SER A 49 13.50 3.58 14.28
CA SER A 49 14.45 2.48 14.35
C SER A 49 15.61 2.63 13.36
N ILE A 50 15.33 3.11 12.14
CA ILE A 50 16.36 3.40 11.13
C ILE A 50 17.28 4.54 11.59
N LEU A 51 16.70 5.63 12.09
CA LEU A 51 17.47 6.78 12.56
C LEU A 51 18.36 6.40 13.76
N GLN A 52 17.83 5.65 14.73
CA GLN A 52 18.60 5.16 15.88
C GLN A 52 19.79 4.28 15.45
N GLN A 53 19.61 3.43 14.43
CA GLN A 53 20.70 2.60 13.90
C GLN A 53 21.74 3.41 13.14
N HIS A 54 21.31 4.45 12.43
CA HIS A 54 22.19 5.28 11.61
C HIS A 54 22.98 6.31 12.44
N CYS A 55 22.32 6.99 13.37
CA CYS A 55 22.89 8.11 14.13
C CYS A 55 23.25 7.75 15.58
N GLY A 56 22.78 6.62 16.12
CA GLY A 56 22.95 6.28 17.54
C GLY A 56 22.04 7.07 18.49
N ASN A 57 21.27 8.03 17.97
CA ASN A 57 20.28 8.80 18.69
C ASN A 57 19.08 9.12 17.79
N VAL A 58 17.98 9.51 18.41
CA VAL A 58 16.73 9.86 17.73
C VAL A 58 16.48 11.36 17.80
N ASP A 59 16.41 11.99 16.63
CA ASP A 59 15.86 13.34 16.45
C ASP A 59 14.37 13.25 16.07
N SER A 60 13.50 13.69 16.98
CA SER A 60 12.04 13.63 16.79
C SER A 60 11.55 14.48 15.62
N PHE A 61 12.18 15.62 15.32
CA PHE A 61 11.77 16.48 14.23
C PHE A 61 12.04 15.83 12.88
N VAL A 62 13.21 15.17 12.75
CA VAL A 62 13.56 14.39 11.55
C VAL A 62 12.54 13.26 11.33
N ILE A 63 12.18 12.52 12.37
CA ILE A 63 11.21 11.40 12.25
C ILE A 63 9.83 11.91 11.87
N LEU A 64 9.33 12.95 12.55
CA LEU A 64 8.01 13.51 12.28
C LEU A 64 7.91 14.03 10.85
N LYS A 65 8.91 14.80 10.38
CA LYS A 65 8.93 15.32 9.02
C LYS A 65 9.03 14.20 7.98
N SER A 66 9.91 13.22 8.21
CA SER A 66 10.12 12.11 7.28
C SER A 66 8.92 11.17 7.21
N THR A 67 8.11 11.10 8.27
CA THR A 67 6.86 10.33 8.29
C THR A 67 5.69 11.15 7.74
N LEU A 68 5.38 12.32 8.32
CA LEU A 68 4.15 13.04 7.95
C LEU A 68 4.16 13.52 6.51
N LEU A 69 5.29 14.07 6.03
CA LEU A 69 5.32 14.71 4.71
C LEU A 69 5.03 13.71 3.58
N PRO A 70 5.73 12.57 3.45
CA PRO A 70 5.47 11.63 2.36
C PRO A 70 4.12 10.93 2.53
N TRP A 71 3.73 10.56 3.75
CA TRP A 71 2.50 9.81 3.98
C TRP A 71 1.24 10.66 3.80
N VAL A 72 1.26 11.94 4.19
CA VAL A 72 0.14 12.85 3.95
C VAL A 72 0.12 13.33 2.51
N LEU A 73 1.22 13.86 1.97
CA LEU A 73 1.22 14.48 0.65
C LEU A 73 1.15 13.47 -0.50
N ILE A 74 1.70 12.27 -0.34
CA ILE A 74 1.75 11.26 -1.41
C ILE A 74 0.65 10.23 -1.18
N PHE A 75 0.72 9.48 -0.09
CA PHE A 75 -0.14 8.31 0.11
C PHE A 75 -1.61 8.68 0.39
N ALA A 76 -1.86 9.58 1.36
CA ALA A 76 -3.23 9.96 1.73
C ALA A 76 -3.96 10.67 0.58
N ASN A 77 -3.26 11.53 -0.16
CA ASN A 77 -3.81 12.18 -1.35
C ASN A 77 -4.17 11.18 -2.44
N MET A 78 -3.31 10.19 -2.71
CA MET A 78 -3.66 9.16 -3.67
C MET A 78 -4.89 8.36 -3.23
N MET A 79 -4.95 7.98 -1.95
CA MET A 79 -6.11 7.29 -1.40
C MET A 79 -7.39 8.10 -1.60
N PHE A 80 -7.34 9.42 -1.38
CA PHE A 80 -8.46 10.32 -1.65
C PHE A 80 -8.86 10.30 -3.14
N VAL A 81 -7.91 10.40 -4.06
CA VAL A 81 -8.18 10.35 -5.51
C VAL A 81 -8.90 9.06 -5.88
N LEU A 82 -8.45 7.90 -5.39
CA LEU A 82 -9.08 6.62 -5.72
C LEU A 82 -10.52 6.51 -5.22
N THR A 83 -10.89 7.21 -4.13
CA THR A 83 -12.27 7.24 -3.65
C THR A 83 -13.20 8.11 -4.49
N LYS A 84 -12.68 9.19 -5.08
CA LYS A 84 -13.49 10.17 -5.84
C LYS A 84 -13.45 9.95 -7.34
N ALA A 85 -12.37 9.36 -7.84
CA ALA A 85 -12.12 9.13 -9.26
C ALA A 85 -11.90 7.62 -9.51
N PRO A 86 -12.98 6.81 -9.45
CA PRO A 86 -12.93 5.35 -9.57
C PRO A 86 -12.37 4.87 -10.92
N SER A 87 -12.40 5.70 -11.95
CA SER A 87 -11.74 5.44 -13.24
C SER A 87 -10.23 5.22 -13.13
N TRP A 88 -9.58 5.72 -12.06
CA TRP A 88 -8.17 5.44 -11.80
C TRP A 88 -7.91 3.98 -11.45
N LEU A 89 -8.92 3.23 -11.00
CA LEU A 89 -8.81 1.80 -10.75
C LEU A 89 -8.83 0.98 -12.06
N THR A 90 -9.36 1.52 -13.15
CA THR A 90 -9.53 0.78 -14.41
C THR A 90 -8.26 0.06 -14.93
N PRO A 91 -7.07 0.69 -15.01
CA PRO A 91 -5.89 0.02 -15.56
C PRO A 91 -5.47 -1.23 -14.75
N PHE A 92 -5.42 -1.14 -13.42
CA PHE A 92 -5.03 -2.29 -12.58
C PHE A 92 -6.19 -3.26 -12.33
N SER A 93 -7.44 -2.80 -12.35
CA SER A 93 -8.61 -3.66 -12.30
C SER A 93 -8.70 -4.57 -13.52
N ASN A 94 -8.43 -4.05 -14.71
CA ASN A 94 -8.55 -4.82 -15.95
C ASN A 94 -7.35 -5.75 -16.21
N THR A 95 -6.25 -5.56 -15.47
CA THR A 95 -5.04 -6.36 -15.57
C THR A 95 -4.91 -7.29 -14.36
N PHE A 96 -4.44 -6.77 -13.22
CA PHE A 96 -4.23 -7.54 -11.99
C PHE A 96 -5.53 -8.00 -11.34
N GLY A 97 -6.52 -7.10 -11.25
CA GLY A 97 -7.81 -7.41 -10.64
C GLY A 97 -8.55 -8.51 -11.39
N LEU A 98 -8.61 -8.42 -12.71
CA LEU A 98 -9.22 -9.44 -13.56
C LEU A 98 -8.45 -10.75 -13.47
N LEU A 99 -7.11 -10.71 -13.47
CA LEU A 99 -6.29 -11.90 -13.29
C LEU A 99 -6.65 -12.64 -11.99
N VAL A 100 -6.74 -11.93 -10.87
CA VAL A 100 -7.14 -12.53 -9.58
C VAL A 100 -8.58 -13.03 -9.64
N ALA A 101 -9.51 -12.25 -10.17
CA ALA A 101 -10.91 -12.65 -10.28
C ALA A 101 -11.09 -13.91 -11.15
N ARG A 102 -10.33 -14.04 -12.24
CA ARG A 102 -10.31 -15.25 -13.09
C ARG A 102 -9.82 -16.47 -12.33
N PHE A 103 -8.75 -16.35 -11.54
CA PHE A 103 -8.25 -17.46 -10.73
C PHE A 103 -9.27 -17.98 -9.72
N VAL A 104 -10.16 -17.11 -9.24
CA VAL A 104 -11.22 -17.48 -8.27
C VAL A 104 -12.52 -17.93 -8.96
N GLY A 105 -12.60 -17.90 -10.30
CA GLY A 105 -13.74 -18.44 -11.06
C GLY A 105 -14.68 -17.41 -11.71
N CYS A 106 -14.27 -16.15 -11.84
CA CYS A 106 -15.08 -15.08 -12.45
C CYS A 106 -15.57 -15.42 -13.86
N ASN A 107 -14.74 -16.06 -14.70
CA ASN A 107 -15.14 -16.43 -16.06
C ASN A 107 -16.31 -17.42 -16.06
N SER A 108 -16.24 -18.46 -15.22
CA SER A 108 -17.33 -19.44 -15.10
C SER A 108 -18.61 -18.77 -14.61
N ALA A 109 -18.51 -17.94 -13.56
CA ALA A 109 -19.66 -17.20 -13.03
C ALA A 109 -20.29 -16.27 -14.08
N PHE A 110 -19.49 -15.59 -14.89
CA PHE A 110 -19.99 -14.74 -15.97
C PHE A 110 -20.67 -15.54 -17.09
N LEU A 111 -20.04 -16.63 -17.56
CA LEU A 111 -20.60 -17.49 -18.60
C LEU A 111 -21.93 -18.12 -18.17
N GLU A 112 -22.04 -18.48 -16.90
CA GLU A 112 -23.24 -19.04 -16.30
C GLU A 112 -24.43 -18.08 -16.20
N MET A 113 -24.18 -16.77 -16.32
CA MET A 113 -25.22 -15.73 -16.39
C MET A 113 -25.70 -15.46 -17.82
N LEU A 114 -24.94 -15.90 -18.82
CA LEU A 114 -25.32 -15.67 -20.21
C LEU A 114 -26.48 -16.59 -20.60
N THR A 115 -27.45 -16.04 -21.31
CA THR A 115 -28.53 -16.84 -21.91
C THR A 115 -27.93 -17.80 -22.94
N PRO A 116 -28.31 -19.09 -22.97
CA PRO A 116 -27.94 -19.99 -24.04
C PRO A 116 -28.46 -19.43 -25.37
N GLN A 117 -27.56 -19.04 -26.27
CA GLN A 117 -27.95 -18.58 -27.61
C GLN A 117 -27.84 -19.73 -28.60
N GLU A 118 -28.85 -19.87 -29.46
CA GLU A 118 -28.77 -20.79 -30.59
C GLU A 118 -27.62 -20.41 -31.52
N LYS A 119 -26.93 -21.43 -32.02
CA LYS A 119 -25.63 -21.49 -32.73
C LYS A 119 -25.38 -20.58 -33.96
N THR A 120 -26.02 -19.43 -34.12
CA THR A 120 -26.10 -18.74 -35.42
C THR A 120 -25.24 -17.49 -35.60
N ASN A 121 -24.62 -16.92 -34.55
CA ASN A 121 -23.80 -15.71 -34.69
C ASN A 121 -22.32 -15.91 -34.30
N ASN A 122 -21.43 -15.93 -35.30
CA ASN A 122 -19.97 -16.09 -35.15
C ASN A 122 -19.32 -15.06 -34.20
N MET A 123 -19.90 -13.85 -34.08
CA MET A 123 -19.42 -12.80 -33.18
C MET A 123 -19.61 -13.14 -31.69
N LEU A 124 -20.60 -13.98 -31.38
CA LEU A 124 -20.90 -14.41 -30.01
C LEU A 124 -19.99 -15.55 -29.57
N HIS A 125 -19.54 -16.41 -30.49
CA HIS A 125 -18.55 -17.44 -30.19
C HIS A 125 -17.25 -16.84 -29.64
N TYR A 126 -16.84 -15.67 -30.14
CA TYR A 126 -15.67 -14.95 -29.61
C TYR A 126 -15.88 -14.52 -28.15
N VAL A 127 -17.09 -14.09 -27.80
CA VAL A 127 -17.47 -13.71 -26.43
C VAL A 127 -17.45 -14.91 -25.47
N TYR A 128 -17.92 -16.08 -25.92
CA TYR A 128 -17.82 -17.31 -25.12
C TYR A 128 -16.37 -17.81 -25.00
N SER A 129 -15.53 -17.55 -26.01
CA SER A 129 -14.11 -17.94 -25.97
C SER A 129 -13.24 -17.02 -25.11
N ASP A 130 -13.53 -15.73 -25.04
CA ASP A 130 -12.85 -14.78 -24.16
C ASP A 130 -13.82 -13.76 -23.53
N PRO A 131 -14.47 -14.09 -22.39
CA PRO A 131 -15.45 -13.21 -21.74
C PRO A 131 -14.82 -11.95 -21.13
N SER A 132 -13.50 -11.89 -21.07
CA SER A 132 -12.72 -10.87 -20.36
C SER A 132 -12.96 -9.45 -20.83
N LEU A 133 -13.19 -9.28 -22.14
CA LEU A 133 -13.50 -7.98 -22.73
C LEU A 133 -14.82 -7.43 -22.20
N LEU A 134 -15.80 -8.30 -21.95
CA LEU A 134 -17.08 -7.91 -21.35
C LEU A 134 -16.95 -7.73 -19.84
N VAL A 135 -16.25 -8.62 -19.14
CA VAL A 135 -16.01 -8.49 -17.69
C VAL A 135 -15.29 -7.17 -17.35
N ASN A 136 -14.39 -6.70 -18.21
CA ASN A 136 -13.69 -5.43 -18.04
C ASN A 136 -14.58 -4.18 -18.19
N ARG A 137 -15.77 -4.31 -18.78
CA ARG A 137 -16.75 -3.21 -18.87
C ARG A 137 -17.46 -2.93 -17.55
N PHE A 138 -17.61 -3.95 -16.71
CA PHE A 138 -18.29 -3.82 -15.43
C PHE A 138 -17.41 -3.11 -14.40
N THR A 139 -18.00 -2.20 -13.63
CA THR A 139 -17.44 -1.57 -12.44
C THR A 139 -18.49 -1.61 -11.36
N MET A 140 -18.12 -1.42 -10.09
CA MET A 140 -19.14 -1.40 -9.02
C MET A 140 -20.18 -0.29 -9.21
N ILE A 141 -19.80 0.79 -9.89
CA ILE A 141 -20.66 1.97 -10.12
C ILE A 141 -21.60 1.75 -11.30
N ASN A 142 -21.10 1.16 -12.39
CA ASN A 142 -21.90 0.98 -13.60
C ASN A 142 -22.55 -0.42 -13.67
N PHE A 143 -22.44 -1.24 -12.62
CA PHE A 143 -22.80 -2.65 -12.65
C PHE A 143 -24.24 -2.84 -13.13
N ASP A 144 -25.20 -2.24 -12.43
CA ASP A 144 -26.62 -2.44 -12.70
C ASP A 144 -27.02 -1.87 -14.08
N ALA A 145 -26.50 -0.70 -14.43
CA ALA A 145 -26.68 -0.10 -15.77
C ALA A 145 -26.06 -0.96 -16.89
N THR A 146 -24.97 -1.68 -16.62
CA THR A 146 -24.32 -2.57 -17.59
C THR A 146 -25.11 -3.87 -17.75
N ILE A 147 -25.63 -4.43 -16.66
CA ILE A 147 -26.57 -5.57 -16.69
C ILE A 147 -27.83 -5.19 -17.50
N GLU A 148 -28.33 -3.97 -17.33
CA GLU A 148 -29.49 -3.50 -18.09
C GLU A 148 -29.20 -3.41 -19.60
N LYS A 149 -28.06 -2.82 -20.00
CA LYS A 149 -27.64 -2.73 -21.41
C LYS A 149 -27.40 -4.10 -22.05
N LEU A 150 -26.97 -5.07 -21.26
CA LEU A 150 -26.67 -6.44 -21.71
C LEU A 150 -27.82 -7.42 -21.48
N SER A 151 -29.04 -6.93 -21.20
CA SER A 151 -30.19 -7.79 -20.88
C SER A 151 -30.64 -8.73 -21.99
N HIS A 152 -30.20 -8.49 -23.23
CA HIS A 152 -30.49 -9.34 -24.37
C HIS A 152 -29.61 -10.62 -24.41
N ILE A 153 -28.51 -10.64 -23.64
CA ILE A 153 -27.58 -11.78 -23.54
C ILE A 153 -27.40 -12.27 -22.10
N ILE A 154 -27.84 -11.51 -21.09
CA ILE A 154 -27.78 -11.88 -19.68
C ILE A 154 -29.17 -12.28 -19.21
N ASP A 155 -29.29 -13.43 -18.55
CA ASP A 155 -30.52 -13.85 -17.91
C ASP A 155 -30.76 -13.05 -16.62
N LYS A 156 -31.59 -12.00 -16.74
CA LYS A 156 -31.97 -11.14 -15.62
C LYS A 156 -32.74 -11.85 -14.51
N ASN A 157 -33.36 -12.99 -14.79
CA ASN A 157 -34.13 -13.74 -13.79
C ASN A 157 -33.20 -14.48 -12.81
N ASN A 158 -31.93 -14.65 -13.17
CA ASN A 158 -30.94 -15.35 -12.36
C ASN A 158 -30.24 -14.40 -11.36
N VAL A 159 -31.02 -13.84 -10.45
CA VAL A 159 -30.59 -12.79 -9.50
C VAL A 159 -29.40 -13.24 -8.63
N THR A 160 -29.36 -14.51 -8.23
CA THR A 160 -28.26 -15.08 -7.45
C THR A 160 -26.93 -15.05 -8.20
N LYS A 161 -26.91 -15.50 -9.47
CA LYS A 161 -25.68 -15.46 -10.28
C LYS A 161 -25.21 -14.04 -10.57
N ILE A 162 -26.14 -13.10 -10.76
CA ILE A 162 -25.82 -11.68 -10.90
C ILE A 162 -25.15 -11.15 -9.64
N ALA A 163 -25.68 -11.50 -8.46
CA ALA A 163 -25.09 -11.10 -7.18
C ALA A 163 -23.69 -11.72 -6.96
N ASP A 164 -23.50 -12.99 -7.32
CA ASP A 164 -22.20 -13.66 -7.25
C ASP A 164 -21.18 -12.99 -8.19
N PHE A 165 -21.57 -12.68 -9.42
CA PHE A 165 -20.71 -11.94 -10.36
C PHE A 165 -20.36 -10.53 -9.85
N LYS A 166 -21.28 -9.85 -9.18
CA LYS A 166 -21.01 -8.55 -8.54
C LYS A 166 -19.88 -8.65 -7.51
N GLN A 167 -19.74 -9.77 -6.79
CA GLN A 167 -18.62 -9.99 -5.86
C GLN A 167 -17.28 -10.12 -6.58
N PHE A 168 -17.23 -10.74 -7.76
CA PHE A 168 -16.01 -10.78 -8.58
C PHE A 168 -15.65 -9.39 -9.14
N VAL A 169 -16.65 -8.58 -9.50
CA VAL A 169 -16.44 -7.18 -9.91
C VAL A 169 -15.91 -6.34 -8.74
N LYS A 170 -16.43 -6.55 -7.52
CA LYS A 170 -15.90 -5.94 -6.29
C LYS A 170 -14.45 -6.36 -6.05
N LEU A 171 -14.12 -7.64 -6.21
CA LEU A 171 -12.79 -8.17 -6.01
C LEU A 171 -11.76 -7.53 -6.95
N LYS A 172 -12.07 -7.41 -8.25
CA LYS A 172 -11.11 -6.82 -9.21
C LYS A 172 -10.78 -5.36 -8.89
N GLU A 173 -11.75 -4.57 -8.43
CA GLU A 173 -11.54 -3.17 -8.05
C GLU A 173 -10.76 -3.04 -6.74
N ILE A 174 -11.03 -3.90 -5.76
CA ILE A 174 -10.29 -3.92 -4.49
C ILE A 174 -8.82 -4.33 -4.71
N VAL A 175 -8.57 -5.31 -5.58
CA VAL A 175 -7.19 -5.69 -5.96
C VAL A 175 -6.50 -4.52 -6.65
N SER A 176 -7.18 -3.83 -7.57
CA SER A 176 -6.65 -2.64 -8.23
C SER A 176 -6.25 -1.54 -7.25
N GLU A 177 -7.10 -1.28 -6.25
CA GLU A 177 -6.85 -0.27 -5.22
C GLU A 177 -5.63 -0.66 -4.38
N TRP A 178 -5.51 -1.94 -4.01
CA TRP A 178 -4.36 -2.45 -3.27
C TRP A 178 -3.05 -2.32 -4.07
N ILE A 179 -3.06 -2.56 -5.38
CA ILE A 179 -1.90 -2.32 -6.24
C ILE A 179 -1.50 -0.84 -6.25
N TRP A 180 -2.47 0.08 -6.32
CA TRP A 180 -2.19 1.51 -6.21
C TRP A 180 -1.59 1.89 -4.85
N TYR A 181 -2.07 1.28 -3.77
CA TYR A 181 -1.50 1.47 -2.45
C TYR A 181 -0.05 1.00 -2.39
N MET A 182 0.27 -0.16 -2.96
CA MET A 182 1.66 -0.64 -3.02
C MET A 182 2.56 0.31 -3.82
N LEU A 183 2.09 0.82 -4.97
CA LEU A 183 2.88 1.74 -5.79
C LEU A 183 3.15 3.06 -5.06
N THR A 184 2.12 3.67 -4.49
CA THR A 184 2.24 4.97 -3.83
C THR A 184 2.95 4.91 -2.49
N ALA A 185 2.76 3.82 -1.73
CA ALA A 185 3.53 3.56 -0.53
C ALA A 185 5.00 3.32 -0.84
N SER A 186 5.34 2.66 -1.95
CA SER A 186 6.75 2.48 -2.36
C SER A 186 7.44 3.83 -2.57
N ILE A 187 6.75 4.80 -3.18
CA ILE A 187 7.24 6.16 -3.33
C ILE A 187 7.35 6.86 -1.96
N ALA A 188 6.31 6.80 -1.13
CA ALA A 188 6.32 7.43 0.20
C ALA A 188 7.43 6.86 1.11
N ILE A 189 7.61 5.54 1.12
CA ILE A 189 8.67 4.84 1.85
C ILE A 189 10.04 5.25 1.31
N SER A 190 10.22 5.32 -0.01
CA SER A 190 11.49 5.74 -0.61
C SER A 190 11.86 7.17 -0.20
N VAL A 191 10.91 8.12 -0.28
CA VAL A 191 11.14 9.51 0.15
C VAL A 191 11.42 9.59 1.65
N SER A 192 10.66 8.87 2.46
CA SER A 192 10.84 8.80 3.92
C SER A 192 12.21 8.25 4.28
N TYR A 193 12.59 7.11 3.71
CA TYR A 193 13.87 6.45 3.94
C TYR A 193 15.04 7.38 3.58
N ASN A 194 15.01 7.94 2.36
CA ASN A 194 16.04 8.88 1.90
C ASN A 194 16.13 10.12 2.81
N SER A 195 15.00 10.65 3.28
CA SER A 195 14.98 11.78 4.21
C SER A 195 15.65 11.45 5.56
N VAL A 196 15.47 10.22 6.06
CA VAL A 196 16.11 9.76 7.31
C VAL A 196 17.61 9.56 7.11
N ILE A 197 18.04 8.81 6.08
CA ILE A 197 19.46 8.46 5.90
C ILE A 197 20.35 9.63 5.44
N THR A 198 19.76 10.66 4.83
CA THR A 198 20.49 11.88 4.42
C THR A 198 20.43 12.98 5.48
N SER A 199 19.65 12.78 6.55
CA SER A 199 19.58 13.74 7.65
C SER A 199 20.93 13.84 8.38
N ARG A 200 21.27 15.03 8.85
CA ARG A 200 22.46 15.22 9.68
C ARG A 200 22.18 14.69 11.09
N CYS A 201 23.01 13.79 11.58
CA CYS A 201 22.92 13.32 12.96
C CYS A 201 23.22 14.47 13.93
N THR A 202 22.25 14.86 14.73
CA THR A 202 22.38 15.85 15.80
C THR A 202 22.71 15.13 17.09
N LYS A 203 23.91 15.31 17.66
CA LYS A 203 24.22 14.69 18.97
C LYS A 203 23.40 15.38 20.06
N THR A 204 22.96 14.63 21.06
CA THR A 204 22.34 15.23 22.25
C THR A 204 23.39 16.02 23.05
N THR A 205 22.96 16.98 23.88
CA THR A 205 23.87 17.74 24.75
C THR A 205 24.73 16.82 25.63
N SER A 206 24.14 15.73 26.15
CA SER A 206 24.88 14.72 26.92
C SER A 206 25.98 14.03 26.10
N GLN A 207 25.69 13.64 24.86
CA GLN A 207 26.66 13.02 23.96
C GLN A 207 27.76 14.00 23.53
N TYR A 208 27.43 15.29 23.37
CA TYR A 208 28.44 16.32 23.12
C TYR A 208 29.40 16.44 24.30
N VAL A 209 28.88 16.56 25.52
CA VAL A 209 29.68 16.64 26.75
C VAL A 209 30.54 15.38 26.93
N GLU A 210 29.97 14.19 26.74
CA GLU A 210 30.71 12.94 26.83
C GLU A 210 31.84 12.87 25.80
N SER A 211 31.57 13.17 24.53
CA SER A 211 32.60 13.18 23.49
C SER A 211 33.69 14.23 23.73
N HIS A 212 33.33 15.38 24.33
CA HIS A 212 34.26 16.42 24.71
C HIS A 212 35.16 15.99 25.86
N ASN A 213 34.59 15.38 26.91
CA ASN A 213 35.34 14.86 28.05
C ASN A 213 36.31 13.75 27.64
N ASN A 214 35.89 12.85 26.75
CA ASN A 214 36.75 11.79 26.23
C ASN A 214 37.94 12.36 25.43
N ALA A 215 37.69 13.36 24.57
CA ALA A 215 38.76 14.04 23.83
C ALA A 215 39.75 14.77 24.75
N MET A 216 39.26 15.42 25.82
CA MET A 216 40.13 16.04 26.83
C MET A 216 41.01 15.01 27.55
N ALA A 217 40.44 13.86 27.92
CA ALA A 217 41.16 12.78 28.58
C ALA A 217 42.29 12.22 27.70
N GLU A 218 42.06 12.04 26.40
CA GLU A 218 43.09 11.57 25.45
C GLU A 218 44.23 12.57 25.25
N THR A 219 43.95 13.88 25.35
CA THR A 219 44.96 14.93 25.17
C THR A 219 45.78 15.23 26.43
N THR A 220 45.46 14.61 27.56
CA THR A 220 46.21 14.83 28.81
C THR A 220 47.49 13.98 28.76
N PRO A 221 48.69 14.59 28.72
CA PRO A 221 49.93 13.81 28.65
C PRO A 221 50.08 12.93 29.90
N GLU A 222 50.42 11.65 29.73
CA GLU A 222 50.84 10.78 30.83
C GLU A 222 52.03 11.43 31.55
N ILE A 223 51.81 11.95 32.75
CA ILE A 223 52.90 12.40 33.62
C ILE A 223 53.60 11.13 34.12
N LYS A 224 54.68 10.73 33.42
CA LYS A 224 55.58 9.70 33.95
C LYS A 224 56.16 10.19 35.27
N PRO A 225 56.09 9.42 36.37
CA PRO A 225 56.64 9.85 37.65
C PRO A 225 58.14 10.13 37.49
N ALA A 226 58.59 11.30 37.94
CA ALA A 226 60.00 11.64 37.98
C ALA A 226 60.69 10.70 38.97
N VAL A 227 61.49 9.77 38.46
CA VAL A 227 62.34 8.91 39.29
C VAL A 227 63.51 9.79 39.77
N TYR A 228 63.41 10.30 40.99
CA TYR A 228 64.55 10.92 41.65
C TYR A 228 65.50 9.81 42.09
N THR A 229 66.63 9.64 41.38
CA THR A 229 67.75 8.84 41.88
C THR A 229 68.42 9.61 42.99
N VAL A 230 68.31 9.08 44.22
CA VAL A 230 69.10 9.54 45.37
C VAL A 230 70.50 8.95 45.20
N THR A 231 71.48 9.79 44.86
CA THR A 231 72.93 9.48 44.93
C THR A 231 73.48 9.79 46.30
#